data_AF-B4DA68-F1
#
_entry.id   AF-B4DA68-F1
#
_cell.length_a   1.000
_cell.length_b   1.000
_cell.length_c   1.000
_cell.angle_alpha   90.00
_cell.angle_beta   90.00
_cell.angle_gamma   90.00
#
_symmetry.space_group_name_H-M   'P 1'
#
loop_
_entity.id
_entity.type
_entity.pdbx_description
1 polymer ?
#
loop_
_entity_poly.entity_id
_entity_poly.type
_entity_poly.pdbx_seq_one_letter_code
_entity_poly.pdbx_strand_id
1 'polypeptide(L)'
;MSRKPRSDSLWAALKTEENRSQVFEWLILEGISYEDCAARCAESFGFSPSTGALATFYKDHAFAWKIERAKLQAEEEKGKLPGDWEERVREALAQRRFEASFQELSQKQIIALERLDLDKRKVDLTAQDFALARQKFQRDTCKLFLEWCDQEQAKKIVASGMSNSEKIEQLGLAMFGEDWNA
;
A
#
# COMPACT_ATOMS: atom_id res chain seq x y z
N MET A 1 -2.64 -3.08 -10.88
CA MET A 1 -2.37 -1.72 -11.38
C MET A 1 -3.71 -1.07 -11.72
N SER A 2 -4.15 -0.07 -10.94
CA SER A 2 -5.38 0.68 -11.23
C SER A 2 -5.16 1.55 -12.46
N ARG A 3 -6.00 1.42 -13.50
CA ARG A 3 -5.92 2.28 -14.69
C ARG A 3 -6.27 3.71 -14.28
N LYS A 4 -5.50 4.69 -14.79
CA LYS A 4 -5.79 6.11 -14.55
C LYS A 4 -7.25 6.39 -14.95
N PRO A 5 -8.09 6.91 -14.05
CA PRO A 5 -9.48 7.17 -14.35
C PRO A 5 -9.57 8.20 -15.48
N ARG A 6 -10.55 8.04 -16.37
CA ARG A 6 -10.76 8.99 -17.46
C ARG A 6 -11.09 10.36 -16.88
N SER A 7 -10.64 11.42 -17.56
CA SER A 7 -10.85 12.80 -17.12
C SER A 7 -12.32 13.21 -17.07
N ASP A 8 -13.19 12.50 -17.80
CA ASP A 8 -14.64 12.69 -17.86
C ASP A 8 -15.42 11.82 -16.85
N SER A 9 -14.72 11.05 -16.01
CA SER A 9 -15.38 10.20 -15.00
C SER A 9 -15.91 11.01 -13.82
N LEU A 10 -16.98 10.51 -13.18
CA LEU A 10 -17.50 11.07 -11.93
C LEU A 10 -16.40 11.15 -10.84
N TRP A 11 -15.50 10.18 -10.81
CA TRP A 11 -14.34 10.16 -9.92
C TRP A 11 -13.43 11.40 -10.07
N ALA A 12 -13.20 11.82 -11.32
CA ALA A 12 -12.43 13.02 -11.63
C ALA A 12 -13.23 14.30 -11.33
N ALA A 13 -14.54 14.29 -11.60
CA ALA A 13 -15.42 15.45 -11.36
C ALA A 13 -15.52 15.84 -9.87
N LEU A 14 -15.51 14.86 -8.96
CA LEU A 14 -15.59 15.10 -7.51
C LEU A 14 -14.33 15.76 -6.93
N LYS A 15 -13.20 15.75 -7.65
CA LYS A 15 -11.89 16.38 -7.33
C LYS A 15 -11.21 15.90 -6.05
N THR A 16 -11.87 15.99 -4.89
CA THR A 16 -11.34 15.69 -3.56
C THR A 16 -11.85 14.34 -3.04
N GLU A 17 -11.10 13.75 -2.12
CA GLU A 17 -11.50 12.49 -1.47
C GLU A 17 -12.70 12.68 -0.52
N GLU A 18 -12.82 13.87 0.06
CA GLU A 18 -13.93 14.25 0.93
C GLU A 18 -15.26 14.28 0.17
N ASN A 19 -15.28 14.89 -1.02
CA ASN A 19 -16.48 14.89 -1.87
C ASN A 19 -16.86 13.48 -2.33
N ARG A 20 -15.87 12.63 -2.64
CA ARG A 20 -16.12 11.22 -2.98
C ARG A 20 -16.73 10.47 -1.80
N SER A 21 -16.18 10.67 -0.61
CA SER A 21 -16.68 10.06 0.62
C SER A 21 -18.10 10.49 0.91
N GLN A 22 -18.42 11.78 0.75
CA GLN A 22 -19.76 12.31 0.96
C GLN A 22 -20.81 11.64 0.05
N VAL A 23 -20.47 11.44 -1.23
CA VAL A 23 -21.36 10.73 -2.18
C VAL A 23 -21.60 9.29 -1.74
N PHE A 24 -20.58 8.59 -1.23
CA PHE A 24 -20.75 7.25 -0.69
C PHE A 24 -21.61 7.22 0.57
N GLU A 25 -21.46 8.20 1.47
CA GLU A 25 -22.31 8.30 2.66
C GLU A 25 -23.78 8.41 2.28
N TRP A 26 -24.11 9.26 1.31
CA TRP A 26 -25.48 9.38 0.81
C TRP A 26 -26.00 8.06 0.24
N LEU A 27 -25.24 7.42 -0.64
CA LEU A 27 -25.68 6.20 -1.33
C LEU A 27 -25.73 4.97 -0.43
N ILE A 28 -24.85 4.88 0.57
CA ILE A 28 -24.66 3.66 1.38
C ILE A 28 -25.31 3.79 2.76
N LEU A 29 -25.08 4.91 3.44
CA LEU A 29 -25.53 5.08 4.83
C LEU A 29 -26.94 5.68 4.87
N GLU A 30 -27.19 6.70 4.06
CA GLU A 30 -28.53 7.28 3.97
C GLU A 30 -29.46 6.48 3.04
N GLY A 31 -28.89 5.65 2.15
CA GLY A 31 -29.64 4.78 1.26
C GLY A 31 -30.50 5.51 0.24
N ILE A 32 -30.10 6.73 -0.16
CA ILE A 32 -30.87 7.52 -1.13
C ILE A 32 -30.75 6.93 -2.54
N SER A 33 -31.75 7.22 -3.39
CA SER A 33 -31.74 6.80 -4.79
C SER A 33 -30.62 7.47 -5.60
N TYR A 34 -30.28 6.93 -6.78
CA TYR A 34 -29.30 7.57 -7.65
C TYR A 34 -29.80 8.91 -8.19
N GLU A 35 -31.11 9.03 -8.40
CA GLU A 35 -31.77 10.26 -8.82
C GLU A 35 -31.63 11.36 -7.75
N ASP A 36 -31.92 11.03 -6.49
CA ASP A 36 -31.77 11.97 -5.38
C ASP A 36 -30.30 12.33 -5.13
N CYS A 37 -29.40 11.34 -5.25
CA CYS A 37 -27.97 11.59 -5.14
C CYS A 37 -27.47 12.52 -6.25
N ALA A 38 -27.97 12.38 -7.48
CA ALA A 38 -27.63 13.27 -8.59
C ALA A 38 -28.13 14.71 -8.34
N ALA A 39 -29.31 14.86 -7.73
CA ALA A 39 -29.83 16.16 -7.30
C ALA A 39 -28.94 16.78 -6.21
N ARG A 40 -28.56 16.03 -5.18
CA ARG A 40 -27.64 16.51 -4.13
C ARG A 40 -26.25 16.87 -4.66
N CYS A 41 -25.74 16.14 -5.66
CA CYS A 41 -24.49 16.50 -6.33
C CYS A 41 -24.61 17.85 -7.06
N ALA A 42 -25.76 18.11 -7.69
CA ALA A 42 -25.99 19.39 -8.36
C ALA A 42 -26.00 20.54 -7.37
N GLU A 43 -26.65 20.35 -6.22
CA GLU A 43 -26.72 21.35 -5.14
C GLU A 43 -25.36 21.56 -4.46
N SER A 44 -24.66 20.50 -4.12
CA SER A 44 -23.44 20.56 -3.29
C SER A 44 -22.18 20.85 -4.10
N PHE A 45 -22.11 20.33 -5.33
CA PHE A 45 -20.89 20.35 -6.16
C PHE A 45 -21.06 21.09 -7.48
N GLY A 46 -22.26 21.58 -7.80
CA GLY A 46 -22.52 22.36 -9.01
C GLY A 46 -22.54 21.54 -10.30
N PHE A 47 -22.69 20.22 -10.22
CA PHE A 47 -22.86 19.35 -11.40
C PHE A 47 -23.82 18.19 -11.11
N SER A 48 -24.60 17.78 -12.11
CA SER A 48 -25.53 16.66 -11.98
C SER A 48 -25.00 15.44 -12.74
N PRO A 49 -24.48 14.40 -12.07
CA PRO A 49 -24.06 13.17 -12.74
C PRO A 49 -25.27 12.37 -13.22
N SER A 50 -25.08 11.59 -14.29
CA SER A 50 -26.10 10.62 -14.68
C SER A 50 -26.18 9.46 -13.69
N THR A 51 -27.35 8.81 -13.62
CA THR A 51 -27.54 7.59 -12.80
C THR A 51 -26.56 6.48 -13.19
N GLY A 52 -26.25 6.33 -14.48
CA GLY A 52 -25.23 5.38 -14.96
C GLY A 52 -23.81 5.70 -14.47
N ALA A 53 -23.46 7.00 -14.38
CA ALA A 53 -22.17 7.42 -13.84
C ALA A 53 -22.08 7.14 -12.32
N LEU A 54 -23.15 7.39 -11.57
CA LEU A 54 -23.26 7.04 -10.15
C LEU A 54 -23.18 5.53 -9.92
N ALA A 55 -23.90 4.74 -10.72
CA ALA A 55 -23.87 3.28 -10.63
C ALA A 55 -22.47 2.71 -10.92
N THR A 56 -21.76 3.26 -11.92
CA THR A 56 -20.39 2.86 -12.24
C THR A 56 -19.43 3.25 -11.11
N PHE A 57 -19.55 4.48 -10.61
CA PHE A 57 -18.77 4.97 -9.48
C PHE A 57 -18.98 4.11 -8.23
N TYR A 58 -20.23 3.79 -7.90
CA TYR A 58 -20.59 2.89 -6.80
C TYR A 58 -19.94 1.51 -6.99
N LYS A 59 -20.16 0.88 -8.15
CA LYS A 59 -19.64 -0.46 -8.43
C LYS A 59 -18.12 -0.55 -8.30
N ASP A 60 -17.41 0.44 -8.82
CA ASP A 60 -15.95 0.38 -8.93
C ASP A 60 -15.24 0.76 -7.63
N HIS A 61 -15.88 1.54 -6.76
CA HIS A 61 -15.20 2.19 -5.63
C HIS A 61 -15.89 2.02 -4.27
N ALA A 62 -17.19 1.72 -4.22
CA ALA A 62 -17.93 1.64 -2.94
C ALA A 62 -17.34 0.59 -1.99
N PHE A 63 -16.84 -0.53 -2.51
CA PHE A 63 -16.28 -1.58 -1.65
C PHE A 63 -14.99 -1.14 -0.96
N ALA A 64 -14.08 -0.49 -1.69
CA ALA A 64 -12.86 0.06 -1.11
C ALA A 64 -13.20 1.13 -0.06
N TRP A 65 -14.16 2.00 -0.35
CA TRP A 65 -14.63 3.01 0.60
C TRP A 65 -15.24 2.37 1.87
N LYS A 66 -16.08 1.33 1.74
CA LYS A 66 -16.63 0.59 2.89
C LYS A 66 -15.53 0.02 3.79
N ILE A 67 -14.45 -0.51 3.20
CA ILE A 67 -13.30 -1.00 3.95
C ILE A 67 -12.64 0.12 4.76
N GLU A 68 -12.33 1.26 4.13
CA GLU A 68 -11.69 2.37 4.82
C GLU A 68 -12.61 2.97 5.89
N ARG A 69 -13.90 3.09 5.62
CA ARG A 69 -14.89 3.57 6.60
C ARG A 69 -15.01 2.65 7.80
N ALA A 70 -15.06 1.33 7.57
CA ALA A 70 -15.10 0.34 8.64
C ALA A 70 -13.83 0.38 9.51
N LYS A 71 -12.65 0.59 8.91
CA LYS A 71 -11.39 0.78 9.67
C LYS A 71 -11.45 2.01 10.55
N LEU A 72 -11.88 3.15 9.99
CA LEU A 72 -12.00 4.40 10.74
C LEU A 72 -12.98 4.25 11.92
N GLN A 73 -14.14 3.63 11.69
CA GLN A 73 -15.09 3.35 12.76
C GLN A 73 -14.51 2.42 13.84
N ALA A 74 -13.80 1.36 13.44
CA ALA A 74 -13.17 0.45 14.37
C ALA A 74 -12.12 1.16 15.25
N GLU A 75 -11.31 2.06 14.67
CA GLU A 75 -10.33 2.87 15.40
C GLU A 75 -10.97 3.92 16.30
N GLU A 76 -11.99 4.63 15.82
CA GLU A 76 -12.77 5.57 16.64
C GLU A 76 -13.39 4.87 17.85
N GLU A 77 -13.90 3.66 17.66
CA GLU A 77 -14.50 2.86 18.73
C GLU A 77 -13.45 2.28 19.66
N LYS A 78 -12.28 1.88 19.14
CA LYS A 78 -11.12 1.51 19.95
C LYS A 78 -10.70 2.68 20.86
N GLY A 79 -10.71 3.91 20.35
CA GLY A 79 -10.44 5.12 21.13
C GLY A 79 -11.47 5.43 22.22
N LYS A 80 -12.71 4.91 22.09
CA LYS A 80 -13.76 5.02 23.11
C LYS A 80 -13.66 3.93 24.18
N LEU A 81 -12.86 2.89 23.97
CA LEU A 81 -12.69 1.83 24.96
C LEU A 81 -11.90 2.33 26.18
N PRO A 82 -12.19 1.81 27.37
CA PRO A 82 -11.44 2.17 28.58
C PRO A 82 -9.94 1.90 28.40
N GLY A 83 -9.11 2.88 28.75
CA GLY A 83 -7.65 2.80 28.56
C GLY A 83 -6.93 1.83 29.50
N ASP A 84 -7.60 1.39 30.57
CA ASP A 84 -7.14 0.37 31.51
C ASP A 84 -7.24 -1.06 30.95
N TRP A 85 -7.89 -1.23 29.80
CA TRP A 85 -7.97 -2.54 29.14
C TRP A 85 -6.65 -2.88 28.44
N GLU A 86 -6.28 -4.17 28.49
CA GLU A 86 -5.15 -4.68 27.73
C GLU A 86 -5.27 -4.33 26.25
N GLU A 87 -4.18 -3.85 25.64
CA GLU A 87 -4.14 -3.42 24.24
C GLU A 87 -4.64 -4.53 23.30
N ARG A 88 -4.27 -5.78 23.55
CA ARG A 88 -4.71 -6.95 22.78
C ARG A 88 -6.23 -7.13 22.79
N VAL A 89 -6.89 -6.84 23.91
CA VAL A 89 -8.36 -6.92 24.02
C VAL A 89 -9.01 -5.80 23.23
N ARG A 90 -8.46 -4.58 23.29
CA ARG A 90 -8.93 -3.43 22.51
C ARG A 90 -8.78 -3.66 21.01
N GLU A 91 -7.65 -4.22 20.58
CA GLU A 91 -7.41 -4.64 19.19
C GLU A 91 -8.37 -5.73 18.72
N ALA A 92 -8.56 -6.80 19.52
CA ALA A 92 -9.45 -7.89 19.17
C ALA A 92 -10.92 -7.43 19.01
N LEU A 93 -11.35 -6.46 19.82
CA LEU A 93 -12.69 -5.89 19.72
C LEU A 93 -12.85 -4.99 18.50
N ALA A 94 -11.86 -4.13 18.21
CA ALA A 94 -11.84 -3.32 16.99
C ALA A 94 -11.93 -4.21 15.74
N GLN A 95 -11.14 -5.29 15.71
CA GLN A 95 -11.15 -6.28 14.62
C GLN A 95 -12.53 -6.95 14.47
N ARG A 96 -13.15 -7.38 15.57
CA ARG A 96 -14.50 -7.97 15.52
C ARG A 96 -15.56 -6.99 15.02
N ARG A 97 -15.45 -5.70 15.37
CA ARG A 97 -16.39 -4.69 14.88
C ARG A 97 -16.18 -4.36 13.40
N PHE A 98 -14.93 -4.32 12.96
CA PHE A 98 -14.60 -4.27 11.54
C PHE A 98 -15.25 -5.46 10.80
N GLU A 99 -15.06 -6.69 11.28
CA GLU A 99 -15.68 -7.89 10.71
C GLU A 99 -17.22 -7.84 10.73
N ALA A 100 -17.82 -7.31 11.80
CA ALA A 100 -19.27 -7.17 11.94
C ALA A 100 -19.87 -6.25 10.85
N SER A 101 -19.14 -5.20 10.44
CA SER A 101 -19.56 -4.29 9.36
C SER A 101 -19.70 -4.99 7.98
N PHE A 102 -19.23 -6.24 7.89
CA PHE A 102 -19.24 -7.06 6.68
C PHE A 102 -20.13 -8.30 6.77
N GLN A 103 -20.93 -8.48 7.82
CA GLN A 103 -21.78 -9.67 7.99
C GLN A 103 -22.85 -9.82 6.88
N GLU A 104 -23.19 -8.75 6.17
CA GLU A 104 -24.12 -8.76 5.04
C GLU A 104 -23.42 -8.76 3.66
N LEU A 105 -22.11 -9.01 3.60
CA LEU A 105 -21.39 -9.05 2.32
C LEU A 105 -21.87 -10.19 1.43
N SER A 106 -22.01 -9.90 0.14
CA SER A 106 -22.18 -10.93 -0.88
C SER A 106 -20.91 -11.79 -1.00
N GLN A 107 -21.07 -13.04 -1.47
CA GLN A 107 -19.96 -13.98 -1.68
C GLN A 107 -18.83 -13.38 -2.54
N LYS A 108 -19.16 -12.53 -3.53
CA LYS A 108 -18.16 -11.84 -4.36
C LYS A 108 -17.30 -10.87 -3.56
N GLN A 109 -17.89 -10.18 -2.59
CA GLN A 109 -17.19 -9.21 -1.73
C GLN A 109 -16.31 -9.91 -0.71
N ILE A 110 -16.76 -11.05 -0.16
CA ILE A 110 -15.94 -11.92 0.70
C ILE A 110 -14.69 -12.38 -0.05
N ILE A 111 -14.84 -12.90 -1.28
CA ILE A 111 -13.70 -13.31 -2.11
C ILE A 111 -12.76 -12.13 -2.39
N ALA A 112 -13.29 -10.92 -2.61
CA ALA A 112 -12.47 -9.73 -2.82
C ALA A 112 -11.66 -9.35 -1.58
N LEU A 113 -12.27 -9.46 -0.38
CA LEU A 113 -11.59 -9.22 0.89
C LEU A 113 -10.46 -10.23 1.14
N GLU A 114 -10.74 -11.51 0.95
CA GLU A 114 -9.75 -12.59 1.08
C GLU A 114 -8.58 -12.41 0.11
N ARG A 115 -8.85 -11.99 -1.13
CA ARG A 115 -7.80 -11.66 -2.10
C ARG A 115 -6.93 -10.50 -1.63
N LEU A 116 -7.53 -9.45 -1.07
CA LEU A 116 -6.80 -8.30 -0.56
C LEU A 116 -5.90 -8.71 0.63
N ASP A 117 -6.39 -9.57 1.53
CA ASP A 117 -5.59 -10.08 2.64
C ASP A 117 -4.43 -10.96 2.14
N LEU A 118 -4.69 -11.84 1.17
CA LEU A 118 -3.64 -12.63 0.51
C LEU A 118 -2.57 -11.76 -0.15
N ASP A 119 -2.98 -10.70 -0.86
CA ASP A 119 -2.04 -9.79 -1.51
C ASP A 119 -1.22 -8.99 -0.49
N LYS A 120 -1.81 -8.59 0.65
CA LYS A 120 -1.07 -7.97 1.75
C LYS A 120 -0.01 -8.91 2.31
N ARG A 121 -0.37 -10.17 2.61
CA ARG A 121 0.57 -11.19 3.10
C ARG A 121 1.71 -11.44 2.10
N LYS A 122 1.43 -11.44 0.80
CA LYS A 122 2.48 -11.55 -0.23
C LYS A 122 3.45 -10.37 -0.22
N VAL A 123 2.94 -9.15 -0.07
CA VAL A 123 3.79 -7.94 0.05
C VAL A 123 4.68 -8.05 1.28
N ASP A 124 4.12 -8.47 2.42
CA ASP A 124 4.89 -8.64 3.66
C ASP A 124 5.98 -9.72 3.53
N LEU A 125 5.67 -10.86 2.90
CA LEU A 125 6.67 -11.90 2.61
C LEU A 125 7.77 -11.38 1.68
N THR A 126 7.40 -10.66 0.62
CA THR A 126 8.37 -10.07 -0.31
C THR A 126 9.28 -9.07 0.38
N ALA A 127 8.75 -8.29 1.32
CA ALA A 127 9.54 -7.36 2.12
C ALA A 127 10.53 -8.09 3.04
N GLN A 128 10.12 -9.20 3.66
CA GLN A 128 10.99 -10.06 4.46
C GLN A 128 12.09 -10.70 3.62
N ASP A 129 11.76 -11.24 2.44
CA ASP A 129 12.73 -11.81 1.51
C ASP A 129 13.76 -10.78 1.06
N PHE A 130 13.33 -9.55 0.75
CA PHE A 130 14.22 -8.46 0.41
C PHE A 130 15.15 -8.08 1.58
N ALA A 131 14.62 -8.04 2.81
CA ALA A 131 15.43 -7.76 4.00
C ALA A 131 16.49 -8.86 4.23
N LEU A 132 16.12 -10.13 4.06
CA LEU A 132 17.05 -11.26 4.15
C LEU A 132 18.11 -11.23 3.04
N ALA A 133 17.70 -10.96 1.80
CA ALA A 133 18.62 -10.81 0.67
C ALA A 133 19.62 -9.68 0.91
N ARG A 134 19.16 -8.54 1.45
CA ARG A 134 20.04 -7.42 1.83
C ARG A 134 21.02 -7.81 2.92
N GLN A 135 20.58 -8.50 3.98
CA GLN A 135 21.46 -8.96 5.05
C GLN A 135 22.51 -9.96 4.52
N LYS A 136 22.09 -10.89 3.66
CA LYS A 136 23.00 -11.83 3.01
C LYS A 136 24.03 -11.10 2.16
N PHE A 137 23.60 -10.18 1.31
CA PHE A 137 24.49 -9.34 0.51
C PHE A 137 25.52 -8.62 1.38
N GLN A 138 25.09 -7.94 2.45
CA GLN A 138 25.98 -7.24 3.37
C GLN A 138 27.02 -8.18 4.01
N ARG A 139 26.58 -9.35 4.46
CA ARG A 139 27.46 -10.36 5.06
C ARG A 139 28.46 -10.89 4.04
N ASP A 140 28.01 -11.21 2.84
CA ASP A 140 28.84 -11.72 1.76
C ASP A 140 29.86 -10.66 1.33
N THR A 141 29.47 -9.38 1.23
CA THR A 141 30.39 -8.26 0.97
C THR A 141 31.43 -8.11 2.08
N CYS A 142 31.05 -8.18 3.36
CA CYS A 142 32.00 -8.10 4.46
C CYS A 142 32.96 -9.29 4.46
N LYS A 143 32.45 -10.50 4.20
CA LYS A 143 33.28 -11.72 4.11
C LYS A 143 34.28 -11.60 2.97
N LEU A 144 33.82 -11.15 1.80
CA LEU A 144 34.66 -10.94 0.63
C LEU A 144 35.74 -9.91 0.93
N PHE A 145 35.40 -8.79 1.57
CA PHE A 145 36.37 -7.79 1.98
C PHE A 145 37.45 -8.35 2.92
N LEU A 146 37.07 -9.19 3.89
CA LEU A 146 38.02 -9.85 4.79
C LEU A 146 38.95 -10.80 4.03
N GLU A 147 38.41 -11.67 3.17
CA GLU A 147 39.19 -12.58 2.33
C GLU A 147 40.16 -11.83 1.40
N TRP A 148 39.75 -10.66 0.91
CA TRP A 148 40.51 -9.88 -0.04
C TRP A 148 41.58 -9.00 0.62
N CYS A 149 41.33 -8.51 1.84
CA CYS A 149 42.31 -7.75 2.62
C CYS A 149 43.60 -8.56 2.87
N ASP A 150 43.49 -9.88 2.91
CA ASP A 150 44.64 -10.76 3.10
C ASP A 150 45.47 -10.97 1.82
N GLN A 151 44.95 -10.65 0.63
CA GLN A 151 45.64 -10.86 -0.64
C GLN A 151 46.76 -9.84 -0.89
N GLU A 152 47.93 -10.31 -1.35
CA GLU A 152 49.06 -9.43 -1.68
C GLU A 152 48.75 -8.44 -2.81
N GLN A 153 47.97 -8.85 -3.81
CA GLN A 153 47.62 -8.02 -4.95
C GLN A 153 46.70 -6.86 -4.54
N ALA A 154 45.76 -7.13 -3.64
CA ALA A 154 44.93 -6.12 -2.99
C ALA A 154 45.78 -5.07 -2.27
N LYS A 155 46.74 -5.53 -1.45
CA LYS A 155 47.67 -4.66 -0.72
C LYS A 155 48.50 -3.78 -1.67
N LYS A 156 48.97 -4.34 -2.80
CA LYS A 156 49.72 -3.60 -3.84
C LYS A 156 48.87 -2.50 -4.50
N ILE A 157 47.61 -2.78 -4.82
CA ILE A 157 46.71 -1.78 -5.42
C ILE A 157 46.38 -0.67 -4.43
N VAL A 158 46.10 -1.01 -3.16
CA VAL A 158 45.82 -0.02 -2.11
C VAL A 158 47.04 0.87 -1.84
N ALA A 159 48.24 0.28 -1.78
CA ALA A 159 49.50 1.00 -1.57
C ALA A 159 49.99 1.79 -2.79
N SER A 160 49.35 1.66 -3.95
CA SER A 160 49.73 2.40 -5.15
C SER A 160 49.47 3.91 -5.01
N GLY A 161 50.19 4.72 -5.79
CA GLY A 161 49.97 6.17 -5.89
C GLY A 161 48.76 6.57 -6.74
N MET A 162 47.90 5.63 -7.13
CA MET A 162 46.71 5.89 -7.96
C MET A 162 45.65 6.69 -7.20
N SER A 163 44.76 7.35 -7.94
CA SER A 163 43.60 8.03 -7.36
C SER A 163 42.61 7.02 -6.73
N ASN A 164 41.74 7.48 -5.83
CA ASN A 164 40.74 6.61 -5.20
C ASN A 164 39.78 5.98 -6.22
N SER A 165 39.44 6.68 -7.30
CA SER A 165 38.56 6.16 -8.36
C SER A 165 39.23 4.99 -9.09
N GLU A 166 40.48 5.16 -9.51
CA GLU A 166 41.25 4.12 -10.20
C GLU A 166 41.52 2.92 -9.30
N LYS A 167 41.75 3.15 -8.00
CA LYS A 167 41.83 2.06 -7.01
C LYS A 167 40.52 1.30 -6.97
N ILE A 168 39.38 1.95 -6.80
CA ILE A 168 38.07 1.28 -6.75
C ILE A 168 37.84 0.44 -8.01
N GLU A 169 38.21 0.95 -9.19
CA GLU A 169 38.04 0.25 -10.45
C GLU A 169 38.97 -0.95 -10.62
N GLN A 170 40.26 -0.82 -10.26
CA GLN A 170 41.22 -1.93 -10.26
C GLN A 170 40.88 -2.99 -9.21
N LEU A 171 40.44 -2.58 -8.02
CA LEU A 171 39.95 -3.48 -6.97
C LEU A 171 38.69 -4.22 -7.44
N GLY A 172 37.74 -3.51 -8.05
CA GLY A 172 36.51 -4.07 -8.59
C GLY A 172 36.76 -5.09 -9.70
N LEU A 173 37.61 -4.75 -10.68
CA LEU A 173 38.03 -5.66 -11.75
C LEU A 173 38.76 -6.89 -11.21
N ALA A 174 39.66 -6.72 -10.24
CA ALA A 174 40.39 -7.85 -9.66
C ALA A 174 39.49 -8.75 -8.77
N MET A 175 38.42 -8.20 -8.20
CA MET A 175 37.52 -8.92 -7.30
C MET A 175 36.34 -9.58 -8.02
N PHE A 176 35.80 -8.94 -9.06
CA PHE A 176 34.59 -9.40 -9.77
C PHE A 176 34.83 -9.73 -11.25
N GLY A 177 36.04 -9.49 -11.77
CA GLY A 177 36.37 -9.78 -13.16
C GLY A 177 35.45 -9.06 -14.14
N GLU A 178 34.84 -9.82 -15.05
CA GLU A 178 33.92 -9.30 -16.07
C GLU A 178 32.61 -8.77 -15.46
N ASP A 179 32.21 -9.25 -14.28
CA ASP A 179 30.97 -8.83 -13.61
C ASP A 179 31.05 -7.41 -13.02
N TRP A 180 32.24 -6.79 -12.96
CA TRP A 180 32.40 -5.42 -12.46
C TRP A 180 31.82 -4.36 -13.40
N ASN A 181 31.76 -4.65 -14.70
CA ASN A 181 31.34 -3.70 -15.74
C ASN A 181 29.92 -3.97 -16.27
N ALA A 182 29.20 -4.93 -15.69
CA ALA A 182 27.86 -5.34 -16.08
C ALA A 182 26.78 -4.51 -15.36
#